data_AF-A0A5K3EYM9-F1
#
_entry.id   AF-A0A5K3EYM9-F1
#
_cell.length_a   1.000
_cell.length_b   1.000
_cell.length_c   1.000
_cell.angle_alpha   90.00
_cell.angle_beta   90.00
_cell.angle_gamma   90.00
#
_symmetry.space_group_name_H-M   'P 1'
#
loop_
_entity.id
_entity.type
_entity.pdbx_description
1 polymer ?
#
loop_
_entity_poly.entity_id
_entity_poly.type
_entity_poly.pdbx_seq_one_letter_code
_entity_poly.pdbx_strand_id
1 'polypeptide(L)'
;MNSAESFIRKYESLEHRVIFSAEKYCWPKPSLESQYPSVGENESRFLNSGSFVGPAADIHRIISYSPIDNEDDDQLYYTNIFLDPQLRREFDIALDTRSELFQNLNGALEDVRIEYNNETGYLVNALTGSRPVVAHGNGPIKVKFNSLTNYLARTWSPAMGCLYCQEDNIDLDHLSLDAYPAVQISAFVTAPTPFVEDFFTDIYNLHYPKSRIYLTLYCNVEEHYAALLEFNVTRAYEYKSSLIIDEKVYKTDMAARNRAWSFCLGHEDCAFVLTIDSMARLTNPGTLNHLVRMNRNVIAPLLTRVGKLWSNFWGALNRDGYYARSSDYVDIVNRKQKGIWNVPFVSNCYMFSRWTARQLVDRLPQDDSFADKTLSALIREKNIFLFIDNQEYFGHLINPDTYSLKHLYDDLWQIFNNPTEWERRYIHPKYSEYVNRSLEEFEQPCPDVFWFPLLSAQFCKEIIEELELAGQWSTGSNIDPRLEGGYENVPTVDTHLKQIDWDDHWLHILSTYVRPIQMRAFEGYTDMPTAQMNFVVRYKPNEQPSLRPHHDASTYTLNIALNRPGFDYQGGGARFLRYNCSVVKSRVGWALMHPGRLTHLHEGLRTTHGTRYILISFVNP
;
A
#
# COMPACT_ATOMS: atom_id res chain seq x y z
N MET A 1 37.16 -2.08 -15.55
CA MET A 1 37.72 -1.52 -16.81
C MET A 1 36.99 -0.23 -17.10
N ASN A 2 37.70 0.81 -17.54
CA ASN A 2 37.10 2.06 -17.99
C ASN A 2 36.20 1.78 -19.21
N SER A 3 34.96 2.28 -19.21
CA SER A 3 33.99 2.06 -20.29
C SER A 3 34.49 2.63 -21.62
N ALA A 4 35.21 3.77 -21.59
CA ALA A 4 35.79 4.39 -22.77
C ALA A 4 36.89 3.52 -23.40
N GLU A 5 37.80 2.97 -22.61
CA GLU A 5 38.86 2.07 -23.11
C GLU A 5 38.25 0.80 -23.73
N SER A 6 37.23 0.22 -23.09
CA SER A 6 36.54 -0.93 -23.64
C SER A 6 35.81 -0.61 -24.94
N PHE A 7 35.23 0.59 -25.05
CA PHE A 7 34.59 1.06 -26.27
C PHE A 7 35.59 1.20 -27.41
N ILE A 8 36.70 1.91 -27.19
CA ILE A 8 37.75 2.11 -28.21
C ILE A 8 38.34 0.78 -28.68
N ARG A 9 38.68 -0.12 -27.76
CA ARG A 9 39.20 -1.46 -28.12
C ARG A 9 38.23 -2.25 -28.99
N LYS A 10 36.93 -2.18 -28.69
CA LYS A 10 35.89 -2.85 -29.49
C LYS A 10 35.73 -2.21 -30.86
N TYR A 11 35.71 -0.87 -30.92
CA TYR A 11 35.68 -0.12 -32.16
C TYR A 11 36.86 -0.44 -33.07
N GLU A 12 38.08 -0.45 -32.54
CA GLU A 12 39.29 -0.80 -33.29
C GLU A 12 39.25 -2.25 -33.79
N SER A 13 38.69 -3.19 -33.01
CA SER A 13 38.60 -4.61 -33.40
C SER A 13 37.62 -4.91 -34.53
N LEU A 14 36.74 -3.97 -34.87
CA LEU A 14 35.81 -4.11 -35.98
C LEU A 14 36.43 -3.71 -37.32
N GLU A 15 37.64 -3.15 -37.32
CA GLU A 15 38.47 -2.90 -38.51
C GLU A 15 37.81 -2.06 -39.63
N HIS A 16 36.89 -1.16 -39.26
CA HIS A 16 36.22 -0.23 -40.17
C HIS A 16 36.28 1.21 -39.66
N ARG A 17 36.34 2.19 -40.57
CA ARG A 17 36.38 3.61 -40.21
C ARG A 17 35.09 4.08 -39.57
N VAL A 18 33.94 3.76 -40.16
CA VAL A 18 32.63 4.21 -39.65
C VAL A 18 31.74 3.02 -39.37
N ILE A 19 31.20 2.95 -38.16
CA ILE A 19 30.38 1.83 -37.69
C ILE A 19 29.04 2.37 -37.25
N PHE A 20 27.98 1.94 -37.93
CA PHE A 20 26.61 2.19 -37.50
C PHE A 20 26.11 1.05 -36.64
N SER A 21 25.20 1.36 -35.72
CA SER A 21 24.46 0.34 -35.00
C SER A 21 23.56 -0.46 -35.95
N ALA A 22 23.37 -1.75 -35.67
CA ALA A 22 22.48 -2.61 -36.44
C ALA A 22 21.21 -2.94 -35.65
N GLU A 23 20.09 -3.15 -36.35
CA GLU A 23 18.81 -3.57 -35.77
C GLU A 23 18.13 -4.70 -36.57
N LYS A 24 17.04 -5.23 -36.00
CA LYS A 24 16.27 -6.36 -36.55
C LYS A 24 15.30 -5.95 -37.67
N TYR A 25 14.90 -4.68 -37.74
CA TYR A 25 13.89 -4.21 -38.69
C TYR A 25 14.48 -3.30 -39.76
N CYS A 26 14.07 -3.46 -41.01
CA CYS A 26 14.40 -2.53 -42.07
C CYS A 26 13.39 -1.37 -42.06
N TRP A 27 13.76 -0.28 -41.40
CA TRP A 27 12.92 0.90 -41.21
C TRP A 27 13.61 2.14 -41.79
N PRO A 28 12.89 3.12 -42.38
CA PRO A 28 11.43 3.17 -42.55
C PRO A 28 10.90 2.46 -43.80
N LYS A 29 11.76 1.98 -44.70
CA LYS A 29 11.37 1.35 -45.98
C LYS A 29 11.72 -0.15 -46.04
N PRO A 30 10.81 -1.06 -45.64
CA PRO A 30 11.04 -2.51 -45.70
C PRO A 30 11.37 -3.05 -47.10
N SER A 31 10.99 -2.33 -48.16
CA SER A 31 11.34 -2.71 -49.54
C SER A 31 12.86 -2.69 -49.83
N LEU A 32 13.65 -2.05 -48.97
CA LEU A 32 15.11 -1.99 -49.10
C LEU A 32 15.83 -3.24 -48.56
N GLU A 33 15.13 -4.16 -47.88
CA GLU A 33 15.71 -5.36 -47.25
C GLU A 33 16.60 -6.19 -48.18
N SER A 34 16.19 -6.34 -49.44
CA SER A 34 16.91 -7.14 -50.44
C SER A 34 18.24 -6.52 -50.87
N GLN A 35 18.45 -5.22 -50.62
CA GLN A 35 19.67 -4.49 -50.99
C GLN A 35 20.75 -4.58 -49.90
N TYR A 36 20.36 -4.92 -48.67
CA TYR A 36 21.31 -5.10 -47.57
C TYR A 36 22.18 -6.35 -47.78
N PRO A 37 23.47 -6.33 -47.40
CA PRO A 37 24.28 -7.54 -47.33
C PRO A 37 23.63 -8.60 -46.43
N SER A 38 23.85 -9.89 -46.74
CA SER A 38 23.45 -10.98 -45.87
C SER A 38 24.34 -11.04 -44.63
N VAL A 39 23.77 -11.41 -43.49
CA VAL A 39 24.46 -11.56 -42.20
C VAL A 39 24.16 -12.94 -41.60
N GLY A 40 24.82 -13.31 -40.51
CA GLY A 40 24.51 -14.56 -39.80
C GLY A 40 23.06 -14.60 -39.30
N GLU A 41 22.48 -15.80 -39.15
CA GLU A 41 21.07 -16.00 -38.76
C GLU A 41 20.70 -15.26 -37.46
N ASN A 42 21.63 -15.17 -36.51
CA ASN A 42 21.43 -14.56 -35.20
C ASN A 42 21.79 -13.06 -35.14
N GLU A 43 22.34 -12.50 -36.22
CA GLU A 43 22.84 -11.14 -36.27
C GLU A 43 21.74 -10.12 -36.62
N SER A 44 22.00 -8.85 -36.36
CA SER A 44 21.16 -7.72 -36.80
C SER A 44 21.63 -7.25 -38.17
N ARG A 45 20.71 -7.11 -39.13
CA ARG A 45 21.06 -6.91 -40.55
C ARG A 45 20.99 -5.46 -41.01
N PHE A 46 20.13 -4.65 -40.39
CA PHE A 46 19.73 -3.36 -40.95
C PHE A 46 20.33 -2.20 -40.17
N LEU A 47 20.58 -1.07 -40.82
CA LEU A 47 21.17 0.11 -40.19
C LEU A 47 20.15 0.77 -39.25
N ASN A 48 20.61 1.18 -38.07
CA ASN A 48 19.91 2.11 -37.19
C ASN A 48 20.76 3.38 -36.99
N SER A 49 20.16 4.55 -37.23
CA SER A 49 20.86 5.85 -37.15
C SER A 49 21.02 6.39 -35.74
N GLY A 50 20.35 5.80 -34.74
CA GLY A 50 20.36 6.30 -33.37
C GLY A 50 21.73 6.22 -32.69
N SER A 51 22.68 5.44 -33.24
CA SER A 51 24.07 5.43 -32.78
C SER A 51 25.02 5.00 -33.89
N PHE A 52 26.10 5.74 -34.04
CA PHE A 52 27.23 5.41 -34.92
C PHE A 52 28.52 6.08 -34.43
N VAL A 53 29.66 5.55 -34.86
CA VAL A 53 30.99 6.04 -34.47
C VAL A 53 31.96 6.02 -35.65
N GLY A 54 32.88 6.97 -35.67
CA GLY A 54 34.00 7.03 -36.60
C GLY A 54 34.83 8.29 -36.37
N PRO A 55 35.93 8.48 -37.12
CA PRO A 55 36.71 9.71 -37.05
C PRO A 55 35.84 10.91 -37.44
N ALA A 56 36.02 12.03 -36.75
CA ALA A 56 35.20 13.23 -36.96
C ALA A 56 35.19 13.69 -38.43
N ALA A 57 36.31 13.57 -39.15
CA ALA A 57 36.40 13.93 -40.55
C ALA A 57 35.53 13.03 -41.46
N ASP A 58 35.41 11.73 -41.14
CA ASP A 58 34.58 10.81 -41.92
C ASP A 58 33.10 11.00 -41.59
N ILE A 59 32.77 11.18 -40.31
CA ILE A 59 31.40 11.52 -39.90
C ILE A 59 30.95 12.81 -40.58
N HIS A 60 31.79 13.85 -40.58
CA HIS A 60 31.47 15.12 -41.24
C HIS A 60 31.16 14.91 -42.73
N ARG A 61 31.97 14.13 -43.45
CA ARG A 61 31.73 13.83 -44.87
C ARG A 61 30.40 13.11 -45.11
N ILE A 62 30.00 12.22 -44.20
CA ILE A 62 28.73 11.49 -44.30
C ILE A 62 27.54 12.41 -44.00
N ILE A 63 27.56 13.15 -42.89
CA ILE A 63 26.45 14.03 -42.51
C ILE A 63 26.28 15.23 -43.45
N SER A 64 27.35 15.61 -44.18
CA SER A 64 27.32 16.69 -45.16
C SER A 64 27.22 16.19 -46.61
N TYR A 65 26.94 14.90 -46.84
CA TYR A 65 26.98 14.30 -48.18
C TYR A 65 25.91 14.92 -49.10
N SER A 66 24.69 15.04 -48.59
CA SER A 66 23.57 15.69 -49.26
C SER A 66 22.73 16.50 -48.26
N PRO A 67 22.02 17.55 -48.70
CA PRO A 67 21.06 18.25 -47.84
C PRO A 67 19.93 17.31 -47.39
N ILE A 68 19.39 17.58 -46.21
CA ILE A 68 18.25 16.89 -45.60
C ILE A 68 17.39 17.94 -44.90
N ASP A 69 16.05 17.85 -45.02
CA ASP A 69 15.14 18.77 -44.36
C ASP A 69 14.89 18.36 -42.89
N ASN A 70 14.44 19.29 -42.05
CA ASN A 70 14.27 19.03 -40.60
C ASN A 70 13.24 17.95 -40.26
N GLU A 71 12.28 17.70 -41.14
CA GLU A 71 11.21 16.69 -40.97
C GLU A 71 11.51 15.39 -41.71
N ASP A 72 12.61 15.34 -42.49
CA ASP A 72 13.02 14.14 -43.20
C ASP A 72 13.59 13.09 -42.24
N ASP A 73 13.47 11.84 -42.65
CA ASP A 73 13.90 10.69 -41.87
C ASP A 73 15.43 10.51 -41.93
N ASP A 74 16.08 10.71 -40.78
CA ASP A 74 17.53 10.56 -40.61
C ASP A 74 17.98 9.11 -40.87
N GLN A 75 17.21 8.11 -40.44
CA GLN A 75 17.55 6.71 -40.67
C GLN A 75 17.56 6.34 -42.15
N LEU A 76 16.61 6.86 -42.93
CA LEU A 76 16.53 6.68 -44.37
C LEU A 76 17.70 7.38 -45.08
N TYR A 77 18.10 8.57 -44.62
CA TYR A 77 19.27 9.28 -45.14
C TYR A 77 20.53 8.41 -45.06
N TYR A 78 20.87 7.91 -43.86
CA TYR A 78 22.05 7.06 -43.68
C TYR A 78 21.90 5.70 -44.35
N THR A 79 20.69 5.13 -44.39
CA THR A 79 20.40 3.89 -45.11
C THR A 79 20.73 4.01 -46.60
N ASN A 80 20.33 5.10 -47.25
CA ASN A 80 20.61 5.30 -48.67
C ASN A 80 22.12 5.41 -48.95
N ILE A 81 22.87 6.09 -48.07
CA ILE A 81 24.34 6.18 -48.16
C ILE A 81 24.98 4.78 -47.99
N PHE A 82 24.50 3.99 -47.03
CA PHE A 82 25.03 2.64 -46.77
C PHE A 82 24.71 1.64 -47.90
N LEU A 83 23.54 1.77 -48.53
CA LEU A 83 23.10 0.89 -49.60
C LEU A 83 23.78 1.18 -50.94
N ASP A 84 24.30 2.39 -51.14
CA ASP A 84 25.16 2.71 -52.27
C ASP A 84 26.53 1.99 -52.13
N PRO A 85 26.86 1.01 -52.99
CA PRO A 85 28.09 0.24 -52.84
C PRO A 85 29.37 1.04 -53.07
N GLN A 86 29.30 2.19 -53.74
CA GLN A 86 30.43 3.08 -53.97
C GLN A 86 30.65 3.93 -52.72
N LEU A 87 29.61 4.58 -52.20
CA LEU A 87 29.71 5.40 -50.98
C LEU A 87 30.08 4.56 -49.76
N ARG A 88 29.49 3.37 -49.60
CA ARG A 88 29.84 2.45 -48.51
C ARG A 88 31.32 2.10 -48.50
N ARG A 89 31.94 1.89 -49.67
CA ARG A 89 33.38 1.62 -49.79
C ARG A 89 34.22 2.87 -49.59
N GLU A 90 33.78 4.01 -50.11
CA GLU A 90 34.49 5.29 -50.00
C GLU A 90 34.61 5.76 -48.54
N PHE A 91 33.52 5.63 -47.79
CA PHE A 91 33.46 6.00 -46.37
C PHE A 91 33.84 4.87 -45.42
N ASP A 92 34.07 3.66 -45.96
CA ASP A 92 34.36 2.44 -45.20
C ASP A 92 33.35 2.23 -44.05
N ILE A 93 32.08 2.16 -44.44
CA ILE A 93 30.94 2.00 -43.51
C ILE A 93 30.64 0.52 -43.29
N ALA A 94 30.58 0.13 -42.02
CA ALA A 94 30.10 -1.17 -41.58
C ALA A 94 28.93 -1.04 -40.59
N LEU A 95 28.23 -2.15 -40.40
CA LEU A 95 27.19 -2.29 -39.38
C LEU A 95 27.72 -3.18 -38.25
N ASP A 96 27.43 -2.81 -37.01
CA ASP A 96 27.70 -3.64 -35.83
C ASP A 96 26.66 -4.77 -35.70
N THR A 97 26.72 -5.73 -36.63
CA THR A 97 25.71 -6.78 -36.79
C THR A 97 25.62 -7.72 -35.58
N ARG A 98 26.71 -7.85 -34.82
CA ARG A 98 26.79 -8.70 -33.62
C ARG A 98 26.52 -7.96 -32.30
N SER A 99 26.23 -6.67 -32.36
CA SER A 99 26.04 -5.80 -31.18
C SER A 99 27.24 -5.78 -30.25
N GLU A 100 28.45 -5.71 -30.82
CA GLU A 100 29.69 -5.60 -30.05
C GLU A 100 29.81 -4.26 -29.33
N LEU A 101 29.39 -3.17 -29.98
CA LEU A 101 29.36 -1.82 -29.43
C LEU A 101 27.94 -1.41 -29.03
N PHE A 102 26.98 -1.59 -29.94
CA PHE A 102 25.64 -1.02 -29.86
C PHE A 102 24.58 -2.12 -29.78
N GLN A 103 23.72 -2.05 -28.77
CA GLN A 103 22.55 -2.90 -28.64
C GLN A 103 21.28 -2.08 -28.81
N ASN A 104 20.73 -2.10 -30.02
CA ASN A 104 19.35 -1.69 -30.26
C ASN A 104 18.41 -2.76 -29.69
N LEU A 105 17.41 -2.35 -28.93
CA LEU A 105 16.57 -3.28 -28.15
C LEU A 105 15.20 -3.52 -28.76
N ASN A 106 14.75 -2.69 -29.72
CA ASN A 106 13.51 -2.97 -30.44
C ASN A 106 13.65 -4.27 -31.25
N GLY A 107 12.81 -5.26 -30.97
CA GLY A 107 12.89 -6.60 -31.56
C GLY A 107 13.98 -7.50 -30.99
N ALA A 108 14.79 -7.04 -30.02
CA ALA A 108 15.92 -7.80 -29.45
C ALA A 108 15.91 -7.85 -27.90
N LEU A 109 14.82 -7.45 -27.26
CA LEU A 109 14.71 -7.47 -25.79
C LEU A 109 14.81 -8.89 -25.19
N GLU A 110 14.32 -9.90 -25.91
CA GLU A 110 14.37 -11.30 -25.48
C GLU A 110 15.76 -11.92 -25.73
N ASP A 111 16.58 -11.27 -26.57
CA ASP A 111 17.93 -11.72 -26.92
C ASP A 111 18.96 -11.27 -25.88
N VAL A 112 18.59 -10.41 -24.94
CA VAL A 112 19.51 -9.83 -23.96
C VAL A 112 19.22 -10.29 -22.54
N ARG A 113 20.29 -10.38 -21.74
CA ARG A 113 20.20 -10.56 -20.30
C ARG A 113 21.13 -9.60 -19.59
N ILE A 114 20.79 -9.29 -18.34
CA ILE A 114 21.68 -8.54 -17.46
C ILE A 114 22.57 -9.52 -16.71
N GLU A 115 23.88 -9.32 -16.80
CA GLU A 115 24.87 -9.90 -15.89
C GLU A 115 25.44 -8.81 -15.00
N TYR A 116 26.08 -9.20 -13.90
CA TYR A 116 26.61 -8.26 -12.91
C TYR A 116 28.10 -8.45 -12.73
N ASN A 117 28.80 -7.32 -12.59
CA ASN A 117 30.04 -7.28 -11.83
C ASN A 117 29.75 -6.65 -10.45
N ASN A 118 30.80 -6.41 -9.65
CA ASN A 118 30.62 -5.82 -8.32
C ASN A 118 29.99 -4.41 -8.35
N GLU A 119 30.26 -3.61 -9.38
CA GLU A 119 29.87 -2.19 -9.45
C GLU A 119 28.58 -1.93 -10.24
N THR A 120 28.23 -2.76 -11.22
CA THR A 120 27.10 -2.49 -12.13
C THR A 120 26.60 -3.74 -12.81
N GLY A 121 25.33 -3.72 -13.22
CA GLY A 121 24.83 -4.58 -14.28
C GLY A 121 25.36 -4.16 -15.65
N TYR A 122 25.51 -5.12 -16.55
CA TYR A 122 25.85 -4.92 -17.97
C TYR A 122 25.04 -5.87 -18.83
N LEU A 123 24.76 -5.47 -20.07
CA LEU A 123 24.02 -6.30 -21.02
C LEU A 123 24.94 -7.36 -21.65
N VAL A 124 24.36 -8.54 -21.85
CA VAL A 124 24.94 -9.62 -22.67
C VAL A 124 23.91 -10.01 -23.71
N ASN A 125 24.30 -9.96 -24.98
CA ASN A 125 23.50 -10.52 -26.06
C ASN A 125 23.70 -12.03 -26.07
N ALA A 126 22.65 -12.78 -25.76
CA ALA A 126 22.67 -14.23 -25.63
C ALA A 126 22.84 -14.94 -26.99
N LEU A 127 22.42 -14.30 -28.08
CA LEU A 127 22.51 -14.88 -29.43
C LEU A 127 23.92 -14.77 -30.02
N THR A 128 24.61 -13.66 -29.78
CA THR A 128 25.94 -13.39 -30.35
C THR A 128 27.08 -13.56 -29.36
N GLY A 129 26.77 -13.64 -28.05
CA GLY A 129 27.72 -13.70 -26.94
C GLY A 129 28.38 -12.35 -26.62
N SER A 130 27.98 -11.27 -27.30
CA SER A 130 28.62 -9.97 -27.18
C SER A 130 28.22 -9.23 -25.89
N ARG A 131 29.06 -8.27 -25.51
CA ARG A 131 28.86 -7.38 -24.34
C ARG A 131 28.81 -5.94 -24.82
N PRO A 132 27.66 -5.46 -25.31
CA PRO A 132 27.52 -4.11 -25.85
C PRO A 132 27.89 -3.05 -24.81
N VAL A 133 28.41 -1.92 -25.27
CA VAL A 133 28.77 -0.78 -24.42
C VAL A 133 27.65 0.26 -24.38
N VAL A 134 26.93 0.42 -25.49
CA VAL A 134 25.81 1.35 -25.64
C VAL A 134 24.52 0.54 -25.78
N ALA A 135 23.54 0.82 -24.91
CA ALA A 135 22.19 0.27 -25.01
C ALA A 135 21.24 1.34 -25.52
N HIS A 136 20.54 1.06 -26.61
CA HIS A 136 19.59 1.98 -27.23
C HIS A 136 18.18 1.38 -27.17
N GLY A 137 17.33 1.98 -26.33
CA GLY A 137 15.91 1.67 -26.26
C GLY A 137 15.12 2.26 -27.44
N ASN A 138 15.46 1.94 -28.69
CA ASN A 138 14.80 2.48 -29.89
C ASN A 138 13.33 2.04 -30.00
N GLY A 139 12.50 2.78 -30.74
CA GLY A 139 11.11 2.39 -30.98
C GLY A 139 10.21 2.33 -29.72
N PRO A 140 9.12 1.55 -29.74
CA PRO A 140 8.04 1.58 -28.74
C PRO A 140 8.34 0.72 -27.49
N ILE A 141 9.60 0.70 -27.03
CA ILE A 141 10.04 -0.13 -25.90
C ILE A 141 10.56 0.66 -24.70
N LYS A 142 10.35 1.98 -24.66
CA LYS A 142 10.87 2.87 -23.61
C LYS A 142 10.56 2.39 -22.19
N VAL A 143 9.35 1.89 -21.94
CA VAL A 143 8.97 1.33 -20.63
C VAL A 143 9.81 0.11 -20.26
N LYS A 144 10.01 -0.82 -21.19
CA LYS A 144 10.81 -2.03 -20.96
C LYS A 144 12.30 -1.67 -20.83
N PHE A 145 12.75 -0.68 -21.59
CA PHE A 145 14.11 -0.16 -21.49
C PHE A 145 14.37 0.48 -20.12
N ASN A 146 13.45 1.30 -19.61
CA ASN A 146 13.55 1.90 -18.28
C ASN A 146 13.68 0.86 -17.16
N SER A 147 13.02 -0.31 -17.30
CA SER A 147 13.20 -1.41 -16.36
C SER A 147 14.62 -1.97 -16.39
N LEU A 148 15.25 -2.07 -17.57
CA LEU A 148 16.66 -2.49 -17.68
C LEU A 148 17.61 -1.44 -17.09
N THR A 149 17.34 -0.14 -17.30
CA THR A 149 18.24 0.92 -16.83
C THR A 149 18.33 1.03 -15.31
N ASN A 150 17.38 0.44 -14.57
CA ASN A 150 17.48 0.29 -13.11
C ASN A 150 18.74 -0.49 -12.67
N TYR A 151 19.35 -1.27 -13.55
CA TYR A 151 20.49 -2.15 -13.26
C TYR A 151 21.76 -1.78 -14.01
N LEU A 152 21.64 -0.99 -15.07
CA LEU A 152 22.75 -0.60 -15.93
C LEU A 152 23.39 0.70 -15.43
N ALA A 153 24.55 1.06 -16.00
CA ALA A 153 25.20 2.35 -15.78
C ALA A 153 25.40 2.73 -14.29
N ARG A 154 25.79 1.75 -13.45
CA ARG A 154 26.02 1.93 -12.01
C ARG A 154 24.78 2.41 -11.26
N THR A 155 23.58 2.01 -11.68
CA THR A 155 22.35 2.31 -10.93
C THR A 155 22.17 1.36 -9.74
N TRP A 156 22.32 0.05 -9.96
CA TRP A 156 22.18 -0.98 -8.92
C TRP A 156 23.05 -2.20 -9.20
N SER A 157 23.61 -2.82 -8.15
CA SER A 157 24.25 -4.15 -8.23
C SER A 157 23.95 -5.00 -6.98
N PRO A 158 24.02 -6.34 -7.06
CA PRO A 158 23.86 -7.20 -5.89
C PRO A 158 24.89 -6.92 -4.78
N ALA A 159 26.10 -6.46 -5.14
CA ALA A 159 27.19 -6.25 -4.19
C ALA A 159 27.14 -4.86 -3.52
N MET A 160 26.69 -3.82 -4.23
CA MET A 160 26.69 -2.45 -3.72
C MET A 160 25.30 -1.89 -3.41
N GLY A 161 24.24 -2.58 -3.83
CA GLY A 161 22.87 -2.06 -3.73
C GLY A 161 22.64 -0.91 -4.70
N CYS A 162 21.77 0.02 -4.31
CA CYS A 162 21.46 1.20 -5.11
C CYS A 162 22.53 2.29 -4.94
N LEU A 163 23.24 2.58 -6.02
CA LEU A 163 24.35 3.53 -6.01
C LEU A 163 23.88 4.97 -6.22
N TYR A 164 22.92 5.17 -7.14
CA TYR A 164 22.40 6.51 -7.44
C TYR A 164 21.40 7.02 -6.40
N CYS A 165 20.97 6.19 -5.45
CA CYS A 165 20.01 6.59 -4.40
C CYS A 165 20.54 7.69 -3.48
N GLN A 166 21.85 7.96 -3.51
CA GLN A 166 22.50 9.03 -2.74
C GLN A 166 22.90 10.24 -3.62
N GLU A 167 22.63 10.19 -4.93
CA GLU A 167 22.95 11.28 -5.86
C GLU A 167 21.89 12.38 -5.81
N ASP A 168 22.37 13.63 -5.81
CA ASP A 168 21.59 14.87 -5.81
C ASP A 168 20.57 15.00 -4.66
N ASN A 169 20.83 14.32 -3.53
CA ASN A 169 19.97 14.38 -2.36
C ASN A 169 20.02 15.76 -1.68
N ILE A 170 18.86 16.20 -1.17
CA ILE A 170 18.78 17.39 -0.32
C ILE A 170 19.27 17.00 1.07
N ASP A 171 20.31 17.66 1.54
CA ASP A 171 20.80 17.50 2.91
C ASP A 171 19.97 18.34 3.89
N LEU A 172 18.99 17.70 4.52
CA LEU A 172 18.15 18.35 5.54
C LEU A 172 18.88 18.51 6.88
N ASP A 173 19.94 17.74 7.17
CA ASP A 173 20.62 17.76 8.47
C ASP A 173 21.46 19.03 8.67
N HIS A 174 21.85 19.66 7.57
CA HIS A 174 22.55 20.96 7.57
C HIS A 174 21.62 22.17 7.47
N LEU A 175 20.30 21.97 7.43
CA LEU A 175 19.31 23.05 7.38
C LEU A 175 18.66 23.27 8.75
N SER A 176 18.41 24.53 9.10
CA SER A 176 17.47 24.86 10.17
C SER A 176 16.04 24.50 9.75
N LEU A 177 15.17 24.16 10.70
CA LEU A 177 13.78 23.76 10.40
C LEU A 177 13.01 24.77 9.53
N ASP A 178 13.27 26.07 9.67
CA ASP A 178 12.63 27.12 8.86
C ASP A 178 13.12 27.17 7.40
N ALA A 179 14.30 26.58 7.15
CA ALA A 179 14.93 26.49 5.82
C ALA A 179 14.57 25.20 5.09
N TYR A 180 13.83 24.27 5.72
CA TYR A 180 13.35 23.06 5.06
C TYR A 180 12.49 23.43 3.83
N PRO A 181 12.55 22.70 2.71
CA PRO A 181 11.67 22.94 1.57
C PRO A 181 10.19 22.96 2.00
N ALA A 182 9.39 23.93 1.55
CA ALA A 182 7.96 23.86 1.87
C ALA A 182 7.30 22.77 1.00
N VAL A 183 6.42 21.98 1.61
CA VAL A 183 5.76 20.85 0.94
C VAL A 183 4.26 21.00 1.06
N GLN A 184 3.54 20.68 -0.01
CA GLN A 184 2.10 20.48 0.08
C GLN A 184 1.80 19.01 0.36
N ILE A 185 0.95 18.72 1.36
CA ILE A 185 0.30 17.41 1.52
C ILE A 185 -1.13 17.55 1.02
N SER A 186 -1.49 16.75 0.02
CA SER A 186 -2.83 16.68 -0.56
C SER A 186 -3.44 15.33 -0.20
N ALA A 187 -4.36 15.32 0.76
CA ALA A 187 -5.00 14.12 1.29
C ALA A 187 -6.40 13.94 0.66
N PHE A 188 -6.62 12.78 0.06
CA PHE A 188 -7.84 12.45 -0.69
C PHE A 188 -8.58 11.27 -0.07
N VAL A 189 -9.87 11.46 0.23
CA VAL A 189 -10.80 10.39 0.59
C VAL A 189 -11.82 10.29 -0.55
N THR A 190 -11.48 9.48 -1.56
CA THR A 190 -12.23 9.38 -2.82
C THR A 190 -13.13 8.14 -2.91
N ALA A 191 -13.01 7.24 -1.94
CA ALA A 191 -13.76 5.98 -1.87
C ALA A 191 -13.98 5.56 -0.40
N PRO A 192 -15.05 4.79 -0.11
CA PRO A 192 -15.28 4.25 1.22
C PRO A 192 -14.05 3.48 1.72
N THR A 193 -13.43 3.98 2.78
CA THR A 193 -12.17 3.43 3.29
C THR A 193 -12.27 3.13 4.78
N PRO A 194 -11.88 1.91 5.22
CA PRO A 194 -11.75 1.58 6.63
C PRO A 194 -10.83 2.52 7.40
N PHE A 195 -11.15 2.77 8.67
CA PHE A 195 -10.27 3.43 9.64
C PHE A 195 -9.78 4.81 9.16
N VAL A 196 -10.68 5.65 8.66
CA VAL A 196 -10.32 6.95 8.05
C VAL A 196 -9.73 7.95 9.06
N GLU A 197 -10.05 7.84 10.34
CA GLU A 197 -9.45 8.70 11.37
C GLU A 197 -7.96 8.41 11.55
N ASP A 198 -7.57 7.16 11.35
CA ASP A 198 -6.18 6.74 11.43
C ASP A 198 -5.36 7.24 10.24
N PHE A 199 -5.98 7.36 9.06
CA PHE A 199 -5.38 8.01 7.91
C PHE A 199 -4.93 9.44 8.24
N PHE A 200 -5.81 10.24 8.82
CA PHE A 200 -5.49 11.61 9.21
C PHE A 200 -4.48 11.66 10.37
N THR A 201 -4.56 10.70 11.29
CA THR A 201 -3.59 10.56 12.39
C THR A 201 -2.17 10.26 11.86
N ASP A 202 -2.03 9.38 10.87
CA ASP A 202 -0.75 9.07 10.25
C ASP A 202 -0.16 10.32 9.56
N ILE A 203 -0.97 11.10 8.83
CA ILE A 203 -0.55 12.38 8.22
C ILE A 203 -0.10 13.38 9.28
N TYR A 204 -0.81 13.45 10.41
CA TYR A 204 -0.43 14.30 11.53
C TYR A 204 0.90 13.87 12.16
N ASN A 205 1.17 12.57 12.24
CA ASN A 205 2.37 12.04 12.88
C ASN A 205 3.62 12.15 12.00
N LEU A 206 3.50 12.48 10.71
CA LEU A 206 4.68 12.70 9.85
C LEU A 206 5.62 13.76 10.44
N HIS A 207 6.87 13.35 10.66
CA HIS A 207 7.98 14.14 11.17
C HIS A 207 8.43 15.13 10.08
N TYR A 208 7.78 16.28 10.02
CA TYR A 208 8.19 17.42 9.20
C TYR A 208 7.64 18.69 9.87
N PRO A 209 8.35 19.83 9.85
CA PRO A 209 7.87 21.04 10.50
C PRO A 209 6.50 21.45 9.94
N LYS A 210 5.45 21.45 10.77
CA LYS A 210 4.08 21.77 10.32
C LYS A 210 4.00 23.19 9.72
N SER A 211 4.83 24.12 10.21
CA SER A 211 5.04 25.46 9.65
C SER A 211 5.61 25.49 8.22
N ARG A 212 6.08 24.35 7.70
CA ARG A 212 6.58 24.15 6.32
C ARG A 212 5.65 23.29 5.48
N ILE A 213 4.45 22.98 5.97
CA ILE A 213 3.48 22.13 5.26
C ILE A 213 2.23 22.93 4.90
N TYR A 214 1.93 22.99 3.60
CA TYR A 214 0.64 23.39 3.05
C TYR A 214 -0.29 22.18 3.03
N LEU A 215 -1.43 22.24 3.70
CA LEU A 215 -2.38 21.12 3.74
C LEU A 215 -3.52 21.36 2.76
N THR A 216 -3.86 20.33 1.97
CA THR A 216 -5.06 20.30 1.14
C THR A 216 -5.83 19.02 1.43
N LEU A 217 -7.11 19.16 1.73
CA LEU A 217 -7.99 18.08 2.14
C LEU A 217 -9.15 17.97 1.15
N TYR A 218 -9.46 16.75 0.72
CA TYR A 218 -10.58 16.46 -0.15
C TYR A 218 -11.27 15.17 0.30
N CYS A 219 -12.60 15.21 0.38
CA CYS A 219 -13.42 14.03 0.65
C CYS A 219 -14.70 14.11 -0.18
N ASN A 220 -14.99 13.09 -0.96
CA ASN A 220 -16.26 12.96 -1.70
C ASN A 220 -17.13 11.80 -1.18
N VAL A 221 -16.80 11.26 0.00
CA VAL A 221 -17.56 10.22 0.69
C VAL A 221 -18.23 10.87 1.89
N GLU A 222 -19.56 11.00 1.84
CA GLU A 222 -20.34 11.75 2.82
C GLU A 222 -20.11 11.25 4.25
N GLU A 223 -20.07 9.93 4.43
CA GLU A 223 -19.87 9.24 5.70
C GLU A 223 -18.48 9.53 6.32
N HIS A 224 -17.48 9.83 5.49
CA HIS A 224 -16.12 10.15 5.95
C HIS A 224 -15.88 11.65 6.12
N TYR A 225 -16.82 12.50 5.72
CA TYR A 225 -16.63 13.95 5.74
C TYR A 225 -16.48 14.50 7.16
N ALA A 226 -17.16 13.89 8.14
CA ALA A 226 -17.05 14.27 9.55
C ALA A 226 -15.62 14.10 10.08
N ALA A 227 -14.94 13.00 9.75
CA ALA A 227 -13.56 12.76 10.15
C ALA A 227 -12.59 13.80 9.54
N LEU A 228 -12.80 14.19 8.28
CA LEU A 228 -12.03 15.26 7.63
C LEU A 228 -12.22 16.59 8.36
N LEU A 229 -13.46 16.96 8.68
CA LEU A 229 -13.77 18.19 9.39
C LEU A 229 -13.16 18.22 10.79
N GLU A 230 -13.27 17.11 11.54
CA GLU A 230 -12.66 16.98 12.86
C GLU A 230 -11.15 17.17 12.78
N PHE A 231 -10.48 16.50 11.86
CA PHE A 231 -9.05 16.67 11.65
C PHE A 231 -8.68 18.13 11.32
N ASN A 232 -9.44 18.77 10.41
CA ASN A 232 -9.17 20.14 10.03
C ASN A 232 -9.34 21.11 11.22
N VAL A 233 -10.42 20.97 12.00
CA VAL A 233 -10.69 21.85 13.15
C VAL A 233 -9.68 21.63 14.28
N THR A 234 -9.28 20.39 14.53
CA THR A 234 -8.45 20.03 15.69
C THR A 234 -6.95 20.11 15.45
N ARG A 235 -6.47 20.03 14.19
CA ARG A 235 -5.03 19.93 13.87
C ARG A 235 -4.55 20.92 12.82
N ALA A 236 -5.40 21.36 11.89
CA ALA A 236 -4.91 22.10 10.73
C ALA A 236 -4.33 23.50 11.06
N TYR A 237 -4.64 24.06 12.23
CA TYR A 237 -4.07 25.33 12.68
C TYR A 237 -2.56 25.27 12.96
N GLU A 238 -1.99 24.07 13.15
CA GLU A 238 -0.53 23.87 13.33
C GLU A 238 0.22 23.95 11.99
N TYR A 239 -0.48 23.72 10.88
CA TYR A 239 0.08 23.72 9.53
C TYR A 239 0.24 25.14 9.01
N LYS A 240 1.13 25.33 8.02
CA LYS A 240 1.36 26.63 7.38
C LYS A 240 0.08 27.24 6.82
N SER A 241 -0.74 26.40 6.19
CA SER A 241 -2.12 26.71 5.84
C SER A 241 -2.90 25.42 5.59
N SER A 242 -4.23 25.52 5.54
CA SER A 242 -5.11 24.43 5.16
C SER A 242 -6.17 24.89 4.17
N LEU A 243 -6.48 24.04 3.19
CA LEU A 243 -7.54 24.22 2.21
C LEU A 243 -8.39 22.95 2.14
N ILE A 244 -9.69 23.07 2.40
CA ILE A 244 -10.65 22.02 2.05
C ILE A 244 -11.15 22.30 0.63
N ILE A 245 -11.01 21.31 -0.26
CA ILE A 245 -11.54 21.37 -1.62
C ILE A 245 -13.01 20.95 -1.59
N ASP A 246 -13.88 21.80 -2.14
CA ASP A 246 -15.32 21.57 -2.23
C ASP A 246 -15.64 20.48 -3.27
N GLU A 247 -16.14 19.34 -2.79
CA GLU A 247 -16.53 18.17 -3.58
C GLU A 247 -17.70 18.44 -4.53
N LYS A 248 -18.52 19.46 -4.25
CA LYS A 248 -19.64 19.86 -5.11
C LYS A 248 -19.15 20.61 -6.34
N VAL A 249 -18.03 21.32 -6.21
CA VAL A 249 -17.37 22.04 -7.31
C VAL A 249 -16.47 21.10 -8.10
N TYR A 250 -15.65 20.30 -7.41
CA TYR A 250 -14.69 19.39 -8.01
C TYR A 250 -15.15 17.94 -7.84
N LYS A 251 -16.00 17.49 -8.78
CA LYS A 251 -16.72 16.20 -8.66
C LYS A 251 -15.88 14.95 -8.97
N THR A 252 -14.81 15.11 -9.74
CA THR A 252 -13.94 14.00 -10.17
C THR A 252 -12.62 14.04 -9.41
N ASP A 253 -12.01 12.87 -9.22
CA ASP A 253 -10.72 12.75 -8.55
C ASP A 253 -9.66 13.57 -9.29
N MET A 254 -9.63 13.46 -10.62
CA MET A 254 -8.73 14.26 -11.45
C MET A 254 -8.93 15.79 -11.31
N ALA A 255 -10.17 16.28 -11.20
CA ALA A 255 -10.44 17.71 -11.03
C ALA A 255 -10.01 18.20 -9.64
N ALA A 256 -10.25 17.39 -8.60
CA ALA A 256 -9.79 17.67 -7.24
C ALA A 256 -8.26 17.68 -7.17
N ARG A 257 -7.58 16.72 -7.80
CA ARG A 257 -6.11 16.69 -7.94
C ARG A 257 -5.58 17.92 -8.68
N ASN A 258 -6.21 18.33 -9.79
CA ASN A 258 -5.82 19.56 -10.50
C ASN A 258 -5.88 20.78 -9.58
N ARG A 259 -6.99 20.92 -8.83
CA ARG A 259 -7.17 22.02 -7.88
C ARG A 259 -6.14 21.99 -6.76
N ALA A 260 -5.90 20.81 -6.18
CA ALA A 260 -4.89 20.63 -5.14
C ALA A 260 -3.52 21.06 -5.65
N TRP A 261 -3.05 20.53 -6.78
CA TRP A 261 -1.69 20.83 -7.27
C TRP A 261 -1.51 22.30 -7.69
N SER A 262 -2.58 22.94 -8.16
CA SER A 262 -2.58 24.39 -8.44
C SER A 262 -2.32 25.22 -7.17
N PHE A 263 -2.67 24.73 -5.98
CA PHE A 263 -2.41 25.41 -4.72
C PHE A 263 -0.91 25.56 -4.47
N CYS A 264 -0.13 24.49 -4.64
CA CYS A 264 1.33 24.54 -4.55
C CYS A 264 1.89 25.53 -5.57
N LEU A 265 1.41 25.50 -6.82
CA LEU A 265 1.86 26.44 -7.85
C LEU A 265 1.57 27.91 -7.49
N GLY A 266 0.52 28.19 -6.72
CA GLY A 266 0.21 29.51 -6.19
C GLY A 266 1.17 30.02 -5.10
N HIS A 267 1.95 29.14 -4.48
CA HIS A 267 2.93 29.48 -3.44
C HIS A 267 4.36 29.28 -3.96
N GLU A 268 5.13 30.36 -4.10
CA GLU A 268 6.48 30.30 -4.70
C GLU A 268 7.45 29.40 -3.93
N ASP A 269 7.29 29.29 -2.61
CA ASP A 269 8.16 28.51 -1.75
C ASP A 269 7.79 27.01 -1.68
N CYS A 270 6.64 26.61 -2.24
CA CYS A 270 6.22 25.21 -2.30
C CYS A 270 7.07 24.44 -3.32
N ALA A 271 7.95 23.58 -2.82
CA ALA A 271 8.93 22.82 -3.60
C ALA A 271 8.40 21.45 -4.05
N PHE A 272 7.58 20.81 -3.22
CA PHE A 272 7.06 19.46 -3.48
C PHE A 272 5.57 19.35 -3.17
N VAL A 273 4.91 18.37 -3.80
CA VAL A 273 3.51 18.00 -3.56
C VAL A 273 3.42 16.51 -3.27
N LEU A 274 3.18 16.13 -2.03
CA LEU A 274 2.79 14.77 -1.66
C LEU A 274 1.28 14.61 -1.90
N THR A 275 0.90 13.71 -2.79
CA THR A 275 -0.49 13.27 -2.99
C THR A 275 -0.66 11.93 -2.30
N ILE A 276 -1.68 11.81 -1.44
CA ILE A 276 -1.95 10.61 -0.67
C ILE A 276 -3.45 10.34 -0.61
N ASP A 277 -3.83 9.11 -0.96
CA ASP A 277 -5.20 8.61 -0.88
C ASP A 277 -5.44 7.90 0.46
N SER A 278 -6.69 7.90 0.92
CA SER A 278 -7.13 7.31 2.18
C SER A 278 -6.79 5.83 2.34
N MET A 279 -6.48 5.11 1.26
CA MET A 279 -6.06 3.70 1.32
C MET A 279 -4.60 3.53 1.76
N ALA A 280 -3.77 4.57 1.70
CA ALA A 280 -2.38 4.54 2.14
C ALA A 280 -2.27 4.84 3.64
N ARG A 281 -1.45 4.07 4.36
CA ARG A 281 -1.08 4.31 5.76
C ARG A 281 0.42 4.55 5.82
N LEU A 282 0.83 5.78 6.16
CA LEU A 282 2.24 6.13 6.33
C LEU A 282 2.63 5.97 7.81
N THR A 283 2.75 4.72 8.24
CA THR A 283 3.03 4.38 9.64
C THR A 283 4.48 4.67 10.06
N ASN A 284 5.38 4.96 9.13
CA ASN A 284 6.70 5.51 9.42
C ASN A 284 6.64 7.05 9.43
N PRO A 285 6.78 7.70 10.61
CA PRO A 285 6.77 9.16 10.71
C PRO A 285 7.85 9.85 9.88
N GLY A 286 8.98 9.19 9.60
CA GLY A 286 10.10 9.73 8.82
C GLY A 286 9.84 9.82 7.32
N THR A 287 8.72 9.30 6.81
CA THR A 287 8.47 9.16 5.36
C THR A 287 8.62 10.48 4.61
N LEU A 288 8.01 11.58 5.09
CA LEU A 288 8.05 12.86 4.37
C LEU A 288 9.48 13.45 4.31
N ASN A 289 10.23 13.38 5.41
CA ASN A 289 11.64 13.76 5.42
C ASN A 289 12.44 12.96 4.39
N HIS A 290 12.25 11.64 4.36
CA HIS A 290 12.95 10.76 3.43
C HIS A 290 12.65 11.11 1.98
N LEU A 291 11.37 11.23 1.61
CA LEU A 291 10.98 11.54 0.23
C LEU A 291 11.52 12.89 -0.24
N VAL A 292 11.49 13.93 0.62
CA VAL A 292 12.08 15.24 0.32
C VAL A 292 13.59 15.13 0.09
N ARG A 293 14.32 14.39 0.94
CA ARG A 293 15.76 14.15 0.77
C ARG A 293 16.10 13.54 -0.59
N MET A 294 15.27 12.62 -1.09
CA MET A 294 15.52 11.95 -2.36
C MET A 294 15.45 12.88 -3.58
N ASN A 295 14.85 14.07 -3.48
CA ASN A 295 14.90 15.11 -4.51
C ASN A 295 14.58 14.62 -5.94
N ARG A 296 13.52 13.82 -6.09
CA ARG A 296 13.10 13.28 -7.39
C ARG A 296 11.91 14.06 -7.94
N ASN A 297 11.78 14.08 -9.28
CA ASN A 297 10.64 14.68 -9.96
C ASN A 297 9.32 13.98 -9.62
N VAL A 298 9.32 12.65 -9.59
CA VAL A 298 8.22 11.83 -9.07
C VAL A 298 8.78 10.67 -8.26
N ILE A 299 8.32 10.50 -7.02
CA ILE A 299 8.71 9.36 -6.18
C ILE A 299 7.56 8.89 -5.31
N ALA A 300 7.33 7.59 -5.25
CA ALA A 300 6.35 6.94 -4.41
C ALA A 300 7.05 6.10 -3.33
N PRO A 301 6.65 6.16 -2.06
CA PRO A 301 7.05 5.15 -1.09
C PRO A 301 6.37 3.81 -1.43
N LEU A 302 7.10 2.71 -1.35
CA LEU A 302 6.53 1.37 -1.51
C LEU A 302 5.59 1.05 -0.35
N LEU A 303 4.31 0.86 -0.69
CA LEU A 303 3.24 0.42 0.20
C LEU A 303 2.63 -0.87 -0.34
N THR A 304 2.46 -1.85 0.53
CA THR A 304 1.88 -3.17 0.21
C THR A 304 0.67 -3.44 1.08
N ARG A 305 -0.32 -4.19 0.60
CA ARG A 305 -1.34 -4.77 1.49
C ARG A 305 -0.65 -5.78 2.41
N VAL A 306 -0.94 -5.74 3.71
CA VAL A 306 -0.26 -6.58 4.71
C VAL A 306 -0.39 -8.06 4.36
N GLY A 307 0.73 -8.78 4.33
CA GLY A 307 0.78 -10.22 4.00
C GLY A 307 0.51 -10.57 2.54
N LYS A 308 0.38 -9.59 1.63
CA LYS A 308 0.08 -9.80 0.20
C LYS A 308 1.14 -9.14 -0.69
N LEU A 309 1.20 -9.57 -1.95
CA LEU A 309 2.06 -8.96 -2.97
C LEU A 309 1.45 -7.72 -3.64
N TRP A 310 0.16 -7.42 -3.37
CA TRP A 310 -0.50 -6.24 -3.93
C TRP A 310 0.15 -4.98 -3.39
N SER A 311 0.59 -4.09 -4.28
CA SER A 311 1.33 -2.88 -3.93
C SER A 311 0.91 -1.68 -4.79
N ASN A 312 1.38 -0.50 -4.42
CA ASN A 312 1.06 0.77 -5.07
C ASN A 312 1.93 1.08 -6.31
N PHE A 313 2.46 0.06 -6.99
CA PHE A 313 3.19 0.23 -8.24
C PHE A 313 3.04 -0.99 -9.16
N TRP A 314 3.27 -0.81 -10.45
CA TRP A 314 3.43 -1.91 -11.41
C TRP A 314 4.85 -1.88 -11.97
N GLY A 315 5.52 -3.03 -12.00
CA GLY A 315 6.86 -3.13 -12.57
C GLY A 315 6.88 -3.23 -14.10
N ALA A 316 5.77 -3.64 -14.73
CA ALA A 316 5.65 -3.74 -16.18
C ALA A 316 4.23 -3.44 -16.66
N LEU A 317 4.10 -3.21 -17.98
CA LEU A 317 2.82 -3.06 -18.67
C LEU A 317 2.65 -4.13 -19.74
N ASN A 318 1.42 -4.59 -19.93
CA ASN A 318 1.03 -5.37 -21.10
C ASN A 318 0.89 -4.47 -22.34
N ARG A 319 0.52 -5.05 -23.49
CA ARG A 319 0.39 -4.29 -24.76
C ARG A 319 -0.70 -3.22 -24.72
N ASP A 320 -1.72 -3.40 -23.86
CA ASP A 320 -2.85 -2.47 -23.69
C ASP A 320 -2.57 -1.41 -22.60
N GLY A 321 -1.35 -1.35 -22.08
CA GLY A 321 -0.94 -0.40 -21.04
C GLY A 321 -1.52 -0.71 -19.65
N TYR A 322 -1.99 -1.92 -19.41
CA TYR A 322 -2.44 -2.42 -18.11
C TYR A 322 -1.36 -3.22 -17.39
N TYR A 323 -1.65 -3.63 -16.16
CA TYR A 323 -0.74 -4.40 -15.31
C TYR A 323 -0.12 -5.61 -16.03
N ALA A 324 1.21 -5.69 -15.94
CA ALA A 324 1.96 -6.92 -16.12
C ALA A 324 2.96 -7.06 -14.96
N ARG A 325 3.26 -8.31 -14.57
CA ARG A 325 4.27 -8.56 -13.54
C ARG A 325 5.67 -8.50 -14.16
N SER A 326 6.55 -7.65 -13.65
CA SER A 326 7.98 -7.67 -13.99
C SER A 326 8.71 -8.81 -13.27
N SER A 327 9.86 -9.22 -13.79
CA SER A 327 10.68 -10.29 -13.22
C SER A 327 11.19 -9.99 -11.81
N ASP A 328 11.43 -8.71 -11.51
CA ASP A 328 11.95 -8.19 -10.24
C ASP A 328 10.86 -7.76 -9.24
N TYR A 329 9.59 -7.77 -9.63
CA TYR A 329 8.48 -7.25 -8.82
C TYR A 329 8.44 -7.85 -7.40
N VAL A 330 8.59 -9.17 -7.29
CA VAL A 330 8.52 -9.88 -6.00
C VAL A 330 9.72 -9.56 -5.12
N ASP A 331 10.89 -9.34 -5.72
CA ASP A 331 12.11 -9.01 -4.99
C ASP A 331 12.08 -7.56 -4.48
N ILE A 332 11.49 -6.64 -5.26
CA ILE A 332 11.24 -5.25 -4.85
C ILE A 332 10.19 -5.21 -3.72
N VAL A 333 9.05 -5.89 -3.88
CA VAL A 333 7.97 -5.93 -2.88
C VAL A 333 8.46 -6.50 -1.55
N ASN A 334 9.20 -7.61 -1.60
CA ASN A 334 9.76 -8.24 -0.39
C ASN A 334 11.05 -7.59 0.10
N ARG A 335 11.50 -6.50 -0.55
CA ARG A 335 12.72 -5.77 -0.19
C ARG A 335 13.99 -6.63 -0.16
N LYS A 336 14.03 -7.68 -0.97
CA LYS A 336 15.25 -8.44 -1.26
C LYS A 336 16.22 -7.61 -2.08
N GLN A 337 15.67 -6.83 -3.00
CA GLN A 337 16.40 -5.80 -3.73
C GLN A 337 15.87 -4.44 -3.26
N LYS A 338 16.72 -3.63 -2.63
CA LYS A 338 16.37 -2.30 -2.13
C LYS A 338 16.98 -1.21 -3.00
N GLY A 339 16.24 -0.13 -3.21
CA GLY A 339 16.65 1.02 -3.99
C GLY A 339 15.48 1.93 -4.36
N ILE A 340 15.73 2.78 -5.34
CA ILE A 340 14.74 3.59 -6.03
C ILE A 340 14.64 3.01 -7.45
N TRP A 341 13.43 2.71 -7.91
CA TRP A 341 13.20 1.96 -9.14
C TRP A 341 12.35 2.76 -10.10
N ASN A 342 12.82 2.96 -11.33
CA ASN A 342 12.02 3.54 -12.40
C ASN A 342 10.98 2.52 -12.85
N VAL A 343 9.71 2.85 -12.67
CA VAL A 343 8.56 1.96 -12.91
C VAL A 343 7.53 2.64 -13.80
N PRO A 344 6.73 1.88 -14.57
CA PRO A 344 5.72 2.49 -15.42
C PRO A 344 4.53 3.12 -14.68
N PHE A 345 4.25 2.72 -13.45
CA PHE A 345 3.02 3.11 -12.76
C PHE A 345 3.23 3.16 -11.25
N VAL A 346 2.67 4.19 -10.62
CA VAL A 346 2.54 4.34 -9.17
C VAL A 346 1.13 4.82 -8.83
N SER A 347 0.64 4.50 -7.64
CA SER A 347 -0.70 4.86 -7.16
C SER A 347 -0.69 5.21 -5.66
N ASN A 348 -1.83 5.68 -5.14
CA ASN A 348 -2.17 5.84 -3.72
C ASN A 348 -1.33 6.81 -2.87
N CYS A 349 -0.01 6.88 -3.07
CA CYS A 349 0.87 7.78 -2.35
C CYS A 349 2.10 8.06 -3.22
N TYR A 350 2.28 9.30 -3.62
CA TYR A 350 3.42 9.73 -4.43
C TYR A 350 3.69 11.23 -4.26
N MET A 351 4.94 11.63 -4.43
CA MET A 351 5.40 13.00 -4.30
C MET A 351 5.91 13.53 -5.64
N PHE A 352 5.51 14.75 -5.99
CA PHE A 352 5.95 15.48 -7.16
C PHE A 352 6.85 16.65 -6.79
N SER A 353 7.80 16.99 -7.66
CA SER A 353 8.42 18.32 -7.63
C SER A 353 7.44 19.38 -8.15
N ARG A 354 7.64 20.64 -7.72
CA ARG A 354 6.93 21.81 -8.27
C ARG A 354 7.02 21.87 -9.79
N TRP A 355 8.18 21.51 -10.35
CA TRP A 355 8.38 21.48 -11.80
C TRP A 355 7.45 20.47 -12.46
N THR A 356 7.36 19.25 -11.92
CA THR A 356 6.43 18.23 -12.43
C THR A 356 4.98 18.66 -12.30
N ALA A 357 4.57 19.24 -11.17
CA ALA A 357 3.22 19.78 -11.00
C ALA A 357 2.88 20.80 -12.10
N ARG A 358 3.79 21.70 -12.45
CA ARG A 358 3.63 22.66 -13.56
C ARG A 358 3.47 21.98 -14.93
N GLN A 359 4.05 20.80 -15.12
CA GLN A 359 3.88 20.06 -16.37
C GLN A 359 2.49 19.43 -16.50
N LEU A 360 1.82 19.15 -15.39
CA LEU A 360 0.58 18.38 -15.31
C LEU A 360 -0.67 19.25 -15.17
N VAL A 361 -0.60 20.32 -14.37
CA VAL A 361 -1.74 21.22 -14.13
C VAL A 361 -2.31 21.75 -15.45
N ASP A 362 -3.64 21.79 -15.53
CA ASP A 362 -4.45 22.18 -16.68
C ASP A 362 -4.27 21.32 -17.95
N ARG A 363 -3.58 20.19 -17.83
CA ARG A 363 -3.37 19.20 -18.90
C ARG A 363 -3.86 17.81 -18.53
N LEU A 364 -4.59 17.69 -17.43
CA LEU A 364 -5.09 16.42 -16.95
C LEU A 364 -6.25 15.93 -17.85
N PRO A 365 -6.30 14.63 -18.19
CA PRO A 365 -7.38 14.09 -19.01
C PRO A 365 -8.72 14.13 -18.28
N GLN A 366 -9.81 14.07 -19.05
CA GLN A 366 -11.17 14.00 -18.48
C GLN A 366 -11.53 12.59 -17.99
N ASP A 367 -10.81 11.56 -18.45
CA ASP A 367 -11.03 10.18 -18.01
C ASP A 367 -10.56 9.97 -16.57
N ASP A 368 -11.52 9.69 -15.70
CA ASP A 368 -11.35 9.47 -14.26
C ASP A 368 -11.58 8.01 -13.85
N SER A 369 -11.83 7.11 -14.81
CA SER A 369 -12.15 5.70 -14.52
C SER A 369 -11.02 4.96 -13.80
N PHE A 370 -9.78 5.33 -14.10
CA PHE A 370 -8.58 4.89 -13.39
C PHE A 370 -7.57 6.05 -13.32
N ALA A 371 -7.87 7.04 -12.49
CA ALA A 371 -7.13 8.30 -12.39
C ALA A 371 -5.59 8.12 -12.31
N ASP A 372 -5.10 7.25 -11.41
CA ASP A 372 -3.66 7.00 -11.26
C ASP A 372 -3.00 6.39 -12.51
N LYS A 373 -3.73 5.55 -13.28
CA LYS A 373 -3.21 4.96 -14.52
C LYS A 373 -3.09 6.04 -15.58
N THR A 374 -4.15 6.83 -15.74
CA THR A 374 -4.23 7.96 -16.66
C THR A 374 -3.14 8.98 -16.35
N LEU A 375 -2.94 9.30 -15.08
CA LEU A 375 -1.88 10.20 -14.62
C LEU A 375 -0.49 9.65 -14.89
N SER A 376 -0.24 8.38 -14.54
CA SER A 376 1.04 7.73 -14.83
C SER A 376 1.34 7.72 -16.33
N ALA A 377 0.33 7.51 -17.18
CA ALA A 377 0.49 7.60 -18.63
C ALA A 377 0.87 9.00 -19.10
N LEU A 378 0.18 10.04 -18.63
CA LEU A 378 0.49 11.43 -18.96
C LEU A 378 1.92 11.83 -18.53
N ILE A 379 2.36 11.39 -17.36
CA ILE A 379 3.71 11.66 -16.86
C ILE A 379 4.76 11.01 -17.79
N ARG A 380 4.52 9.77 -18.23
CA ARG A 380 5.40 9.08 -19.19
C ARG A 380 5.42 9.74 -20.56
N GLU A 381 4.28 10.21 -21.07
CA GLU A 381 4.20 10.96 -22.34
C GLU A 381 5.04 12.24 -22.32
N LYS A 382 5.24 12.82 -21.13
CA LYS A 382 6.11 13.98 -20.91
C LYS A 382 7.58 13.62 -20.67
N ASN A 383 7.95 12.35 -20.83
CA ASN A 383 9.29 11.82 -20.57
C ASN A 383 9.79 12.05 -19.13
N ILE A 384 8.87 12.01 -18.16
CA ILE A 384 9.20 12.12 -16.74
C ILE A 384 9.19 10.70 -16.14
N PHE A 385 10.25 10.34 -15.42
CA PHE A 385 10.33 9.06 -14.74
C PHE A 385 9.44 9.02 -13.50
N LEU A 386 8.83 7.86 -13.27
CA LEU A 386 8.07 7.53 -12.07
C LEU A 386 8.94 6.60 -11.24
N PHE A 387 9.27 7.00 -10.01
CA PHE A 387 10.10 6.17 -9.14
C PHE A 387 9.28 5.55 -8.01
N ILE A 388 9.57 4.30 -7.67
CA ILE A 388 9.13 3.64 -6.42
C ILE A 388 10.34 3.44 -5.51
N ASP A 389 10.23 3.85 -4.26
CA ASP A 389 11.27 3.74 -3.24
C ASP A 389 10.94 2.61 -2.27
N ASN A 390 11.85 1.64 -2.13
CA ASN A 390 11.73 0.58 -1.14
C ASN A 390 12.97 0.45 -0.23
N GLN A 391 13.71 1.54 -0.03
CA GLN A 391 14.85 1.60 0.87
C GLN A 391 14.42 1.39 2.33
N GLU A 392 13.31 2.01 2.75
CA GLU A 392 12.76 1.95 4.10
C GLU A 392 11.32 1.45 4.14
N TYR A 393 10.89 0.86 5.26
CA TYR A 393 9.48 0.58 5.49
C TYR A 393 8.74 1.89 5.75
N PHE A 394 7.87 2.30 4.82
CA PHE A 394 7.11 3.55 4.91
C PHE A 394 5.71 3.35 5.51
N GLY A 395 5.17 2.14 5.37
CA GLY A 395 3.86 1.74 5.84
C GLY A 395 3.22 0.71 4.92
N HIS A 396 1.90 0.76 4.77
CA HIS A 396 1.13 -0.27 4.07
C HIS A 396 -0.18 0.27 3.46
N LEU A 397 -0.88 -0.59 2.73
CA LEU A 397 -2.18 -0.30 2.12
C LEU A 397 -3.30 -0.98 2.90
N ILE A 398 -4.39 -0.24 3.11
CA ILE A 398 -5.68 -0.75 3.56
C ILE A 398 -6.35 -1.52 2.43
N ASN A 399 -7.08 -2.56 2.80
CA ASN A 399 -7.89 -3.37 1.90
C ASN A 399 -9.37 -2.96 2.00
N PRO A 400 -9.92 -2.19 1.04
CA PRO A 400 -11.31 -1.74 1.07
C PRO A 400 -12.30 -2.77 0.51
N ASP A 401 -11.84 -3.94 0.03
CA ASP A 401 -12.64 -4.84 -0.83
C ASP A 401 -14.01 -5.26 -0.24
N THR A 402 -14.14 -5.31 1.10
CA THR A 402 -15.40 -5.64 1.79
C THR A 402 -15.92 -4.51 2.67
N TYR A 403 -15.41 -3.30 2.53
CA TYR A 403 -15.88 -2.17 3.32
C TYR A 403 -17.24 -1.71 2.81
N SER A 404 -18.21 -1.64 3.71
CA SER A 404 -19.55 -1.10 3.45
C SER A 404 -19.72 0.26 4.12
N LEU A 405 -20.89 0.86 3.89
CA LEU A 405 -21.38 2.06 4.57
C LEU A 405 -22.80 1.81 5.09
N LYS A 406 -23.02 0.60 5.61
CA LYS A 406 -24.35 0.09 5.98
C LYS A 406 -24.57 0.05 7.49
N HIS A 407 -23.49 0.18 8.25
CA HIS A 407 -23.46 0.10 9.69
C HIS A 407 -23.20 1.50 10.27
N LEU A 408 -23.51 1.70 11.54
CA LEU A 408 -23.09 2.91 12.26
C LEU A 408 -21.55 2.95 12.39
N TYR A 409 -20.94 1.77 12.55
CA TYR A 409 -19.50 1.56 12.70
C TYR A 409 -19.01 0.40 11.80
N ASP A 410 -18.90 0.63 10.49
CA ASP A 410 -18.48 -0.38 9.51
C ASP A 410 -17.08 -0.97 9.78
N ASP A 411 -16.20 -0.26 10.51
CA ASP A 411 -14.89 -0.75 10.92
C ASP A 411 -14.95 -1.99 11.82
N LEU A 412 -16.05 -2.21 12.56
CA LEU A 412 -16.25 -3.43 13.38
C LEU A 412 -16.21 -4.71 12.52
N TRP A 413 -16.56 -4.63 11.23
CA TRP A 413 -16.57 -5.77 10.30
C TRP A 413 -15.23 -6.02 9.61
N GLN A 414 -14.20 -5.21 9.87
CA GLN A 414 -12.93 -5.21 9.11
C GLN A 414 -11.85 -6.16 9.64
N ILE A 415 -12.14 -6.97 10.66
CA ILE A 415 -11.17 -7.88 11.29
C ILE A 415 -10.45 -8.82 10.31
N PHE A 416 -11.12 -9.25 9.24
CA PHE A 416 -10.57 -10.19 8.27
C PHE A 416 -9.65 -9.53 7.22
N ASN A 417 -10.03 -8.35 6.75
CA ASN A 417 -9.33 -7.69 5.64
C ASN A 417 -8.24 -6.74 6.11
N ASN A 418 -8.39 -6.17 7.30
CA ASN A 418 -7.50 -5.18 7.90
C ASN A 418 -7.26 -5.53 9.38
N PRO A 419 -6.73 -6.73 9.69
CA PRO A 419 -6.58 -7.20 11.06
C PRO A 419 -5.67 -6.30 11.89
N THR A 420 -4.61 -5.73 11.30
CA THR A 420 -3.67 -4.86 12.00
C THR A 420 -4.35 -3.60 12.55
N GLU A 421 -5.17 -2.94 11.73
CA GLU A 421 -5.92 -1.75 12.13
C GLU A 421 -7.00 -2.11 13.14
N TRP A 422 -7.72 -3.19 12.87
CA TRP A 422 -8.79 -3.69 13.71
C TRP A 422 -8.27 -4.03 15.11
N GLU A 423 -7.15 -4.75 15.21
CA GLU A 423 -6.50 -5.08 16.48
C GLU A 423 -6.14 -3.84 17.28
N ARG A 424 -5.50 -2.86 16.63
CA ARG A 424 -5.08 -1.62 17.30
C ARG A 424 -6.27 -0.83 17.84
N ARG A 425 -7.42 -0.86 17.15
CA ARG A 425 -8.64 -0.14 17.55
C ARG A 425 -9.48 -0.90 18.59
N TYR A 426 -9.60 -2.23 18.44
CA TYR A 426 -10.64 -3.01 19.12
C TYR A 426 -10.15 -4.06 20.11
N ILE A 427 -8.88 -4.44 20.08
CA ILE A 427 -8.30 -5.29 21.13
C ILE A 427 -7.83 -4.41 22.30
N HIS A 428 -8.04 -4.89 23.52
CA HIS A 428 -7.65 -4.14 24.71
C HIS A 428 -6.12 -3.89 24.69
N PRO A 429 -5.63 -2.66 24.96
CA PRO A 429 -4.20 -2.33 24.87
C PRO A 429 -3.29 -3.22 25.72
N LYS A 430 -3.79 -3.69 26.87
CA LYS A 430 -3.08 -4.62 27.78
C LYS A 430 -3.22 -6.10 27.43
N TYR A 431 -3.97 -6.48 26.38
CA TYR A 431 -4.20 -7.88 26.05
C TYR A 431 -2.89 -8.64 25.81
N SER A 432 -1.95 -8.06 25.05
CA SER A 432 -0.66 -8.69 24.74
C SER A 432 0.18 -9.00 25.98
N GLU A 433 0.02 -8.24 27.06
CA GLU A 433 0.67 -8.49 28.36
C GLU A 433 0.17 -9.77 29.04
N TYR A 434 -1.03 -10.26 28.70
CA TYR A 434 -1.66 -11.44 29.29
C TYR A 434 -1.42 -12.71 28.47
N VAL A 435 -1.19 -12.57 27.17
CA VAL A 435 -0.91 -13.71 26.27
C VAL A 435 0.33 -14.47 26.69
N ASN A 436 1.26 -13.87 27.44
CA ASN A 436 2.51 -14.49 27.87
C ASN A 436 2.59 -14.85 29.36
N ARG A 437 1.53 -14.64 30.14
CA ARG A 437 1.51 -14.89 31.59
C ARG A 437 1.41 -16.36 31.98
N SER A 438 2.06 -16.75 33.08
CA SER A 438 1.80 -18.04 33.73
C SER A 438 0.41 -18.03 34.39
N LEU A 439 -0.14 -19.20 34.69
CA LEU A 439 -1.43 -19.35 35.36
C LEU A 439 -1.50 -18.57 36.69
N GLU A 440 -0.39 -18.52 37.43
CA GLU A 440 -0.33 -17.83 38.74
C GLU A 440 -0.44 -16.30 38.62
N GLU A 441 -0.15 -15.75 37.43
CA GLU A 441 -0.21 -14.32 37.15
C GLU A 441 -1.59 -13.84 36.67
N PHE A 442 -2.54 -14.77 36.47
CA PHE A 442 -3.92 -14.43 36.15
C PHE A 442 -4.69 -14.05 37.42
N GLU A 443 -5.43 -12.93 37.32
CA GLU A 443 -6.35 -12.55 38.38
C GLU A 443 -7.52 -13.54 38.42
N GLN A 444 -7.74 -14.12 39.59
CA GLN A 444 -8.85 -15.05 39.85
C GLN A 444 -9.76 -14.50 40.95
N PRO A 445 -10.72 -13.63 40.62
CA PRO A 445 -11.60 -13.03 41.63
C PRO A 445 -12.45 -14.06 42.39
N CYS A 446 -12.68 -15.23 41.81
CA CYS A 446 -13.25 -16.42 42.47
C CYS A 446 -12.47 -17.67 42.04
N PRO A 447 -12.53 -18.78 42.80
CA PRO A 447 -11.87 -20.04 42.42
C PRO A 447 -12.25 -20.47 40.99
N ASP A 448 -11.27 -20.73 40.13
CA ASP A 448 -11.42 -21.10 38.71
C ASP A 448 -12.25 -20.13 37.85
N VAL A 449 -12.31 -18.86 38.27
CA VAL A 449 -12.88 -17.75 37.50
C VAL A 449 -11.74 -16.81 37.13
N PHE A 450 -11.26 -16.90 35.89
CA PHE A 450 -10.14 -16.09 35.40
C PHE A 450 -10.61 -14.75 34.85
N TRP A 451 -9.84 -13.68 35.08
CA TRP A 451 -10.20 -12.34 34.66
C TRP A 451 -9.06 -11.65 33.91
N PHE A 452 -9.30 -11.32 32.64
CA PHE A 452 -8.29 -10.76 31.75
C PHE A 452 -8.86 -9.69 30.79
N PRO A 453 -8.03 -8.74 30.32
CA PRO A 453 -8.45 -7.76 29.32
C PRO A 453 -8.56 -8.41 27.94
N LEU A 454 -9.63 -8.13 27.19
CA LEU A 454 -9.83 -8.68 25.84
C LEU A 454 -10.18 -7.60 24.81
N LEU A 455 -11.25 -6.84 25.04
CA LEU A 455 -11.78 -5.85 24.09
C LEU A 455 -11.46 -4.42 24.54
N SER A 456 -11.28 -3.50 23.60
CA SER A 456 -11.05 -2.09 23.90
C SER A 456 -12.34 -1.41 24.37
N ALA A 457 -12.20 -0.28 25.08
CA ALA A 457 -13.36 0.53 25.46
C ALA A 457 -14.12 1.06 24.23
N GLN A 458 -13.42 1.29 23.11
CA GLN A 458 -14.01 1.73 21.86
C GLN A 458 -14.90 0.62 21.27
N PHE A 459 -14.38 -0.62 21.18
CA PHE A 459 -15.18 -1.77 20.74
C PHE A 459 -16.46 -1.89 21.56
N CYS A 460 -16.33 -1.84 22.88
CA CYS A 460 -17.47 -2.01 23.77
C CYS A 460 -18.53 -0.92 23.59
N LYS A 461 -18.12 0.32 23.34
CA LYS A 461 -19.04 1.42 23.05
C LYS A 461 -19.75 1.19 21.71
N GLU A 462 -18.99 0.96 20.64
CA GLU A 462 -19.53 0.86 19.28
C GLU A 462 -20.48 -0.33 19.12
N ILE A 463 -20.14 -1.50 19.69
CA ILE A 463 -21.02 -2.67 19.61
C ILE A 463 -22.34 -2.46 20.38
N ILE A 464 -22.33 -1.72 21.50
CA ILE A 464 -23.57 -1.38 22.22
C ILE A 464 -24.44 -0.49 21.33
N GLU A 465 -23.86 0.55 20.73
CA GLU A 465 -24.59 1.51 19.91
C GLU A 465 -25.16 0.86 18.65
N GLU A 466 -24.45 -0.07 18.02
CA GLU A 466 -24.97 -0.89 16.92
C GLU A 466 -26.18 -1.73 17.32
N LEU A 467 -26.08 -2.43 18.45
CA LEU A 467 -27.16 -3.30 18.91
C LEU A 467 -28.40 -2.51 19.36
N GLU A 468 -28.19 -1.34 19.96
CA GLU A 468 -29.28 -0.40 20.29
C GLU A 468 -29.94 0.15 19.03
N LEU A 469 -29.18 0.48 17.98
CA LEU A 469 -29.71 0.93 16.70
C LEU A 469 -30.49 -0.18 15.98
N ALA A 470 -29.96 -1.41 15.97
CA ALA A 470 -30.64 -2.56 15.39
C ALA A 470 -31.97 -2.85 16.11
N GLY A 471 -32.04 -2.63 17.42
CA GLY A 471 -33.25 -2.71 18.21
C GLY A 471 -33.87 -4.11 18.32
N GLN A 472 -33.14 -5.15 17.93
CA GLN A 472 -33.63 -6.54 17.84
C GLN A 472 -33.49 -7.33 19.15
N TRP A 473 -33.79 -6.68 20.27
CA TRP A 473 -33.72 -7.28 21.61
C TRP A 473 -34.84 -8.28 21.82
N SER A 474 -34.54 -9.40 22.46
CA SER A 474 -35.53 -10.39 22.86
C SER A 474 -36.44 -9.87 23.97
N THR A 475 -37.55 -10.59 24.17
CA THR A 475 -38.54 -10.24 25.20
C THR A 475 -38.17 -10.74 26.60
N GLY A 476 -37.08 -11.51 26.74
CA GLY A 476 -36.73 -12.18 28.00
C GLY A 476 -37.74 -13.26 28.41
N SER A 477 -38.50 -13.79 27.45
CA SER A 477 -39.48 -14.85 27.67
C SER A 477 -38.90 -16.22 27.34
N ASN A 478 -39.42 -17.30 27.94
CA ASN A 478 -38.97 -18.67 27.65
C ASN A 478 -39.24 -19.12 26.20
N ILE A 479 -39.99 -18.35 25.40
CA ILE A 479 -40.21 -18.64 23.99
C ILE A 479 -39.30 -17.71 23.20
N ASP A 480 -38.32 -18.29 22.53
CA ASP A 480 -37.40 -17.56 21.65
C ASP A 480 -37.33 -18.24 20.28
N PRO A 481 -38.00 -17.68 19.26
CA PRO A 481 -38.02 -18.26 17.92
C PRO A 481 -36.66 -18.24 17.22
N ARG A 482 -35.66 -17.54 17.78
CA ARG A 482 -34.29 -17.46 17.24
C ARG A 482 -33.46 -18.70 17.58
N LEU A 483 -33.86 -19.46 18.62
CA LEU A 483 -33.16 -20.66 19.08
C LEU A 483 -33.65 -21.91 18.36
N GLU A 484 -32.75 -22.87 18.12
CA GLU A 484 -33.14 -24.21 17.66
C GLU A 484 -34.01 -24.90 18.73
N GLY A 485 -35.29 -25.08 18.42
CA GLY A 485 -36.29 -25.65 19.34
C GLY A 485 -37.20 -24.62 20.02
N GLY A 486 -36.99 -23.32 19.84
CA GLY A 486 -37.94 -22.27 20.21
C GLY A 486 -38.13 -21.99 21.71
N TYR A 487 -37.37 -22.68 22.57
CA TYR A 487 -37.54 -22.61 24.02
C TYR A 487 -36.21 -22.36 24.74
N GLU A 488 -36.19 -21.32 25.56
CA GLU A 488 -35.04 -20.93 26.36
C GLU A 488 -35.26 -21.27 27.84
N ASN A 489 -34.37 -22.09 28.41
CA ASN A 489 -34.51 -22.56 29.79
C ASN A 489 -34.31 -21.42 30.80
N VAL A 490 -33.48 -20.43 30.48
CA VAL A 490 -33.14 -19.32 31.37
C VAL A 490 -33.09 -18.05 30.54
N PRO A 491 -34.25 -17.43 30.24
CA PRO A 491 -34.30 -16.40 29.24
C PRO A 491 -33.64 -15.09 29.68
N THR A 492 -32.94 -14.46 28.74
CA THR A 492 -32.40 -13.11 28.89
C THR A 492 -32.99 -12.14 27.87
N VAL A 493 -32.96 -10.85 28.18
CA VAL A 493 -33.16 -9.78 27.21
C VAL A 493 -31.84 -9.53 26.53
N ASP A 494 -31.73 -10.02 25.30
CA ASP A 494 -30.48 -10.10 24.57
C ASP A 494 -30.65 -9.99 23.06
N THR A 495 -29.52 -9.77 22.40
CA THR A 495 -29.39 -9.82 20.95
C THR A 495 -28.21 -10.73 20.62
N HIS A 496 -28.43 -11.73 19.77
CA HIS A 496 -27.38 -12.60 19.26
C HIS A 496 -26.55 -11.88 18.21
N LEU A 497 -25.22 -12.08 18.20
CA LEU A 497 -24.31 -11.46 17.23
C LEU A 497 -24.63 -11.88 15.78
N LYS A 498 -25.22 -13.06 15.59
CA LYS A 498 -25.73 -13.51 14.29
C LYS A 498 -26.86 -12.62 13.73
N GLN A 499 -27.63 -11.95 14.58
CA GLN A 499 -28.71 -11.05 14.13
C GLN A 499 -28.20 -9.79 13.42
N ILE A 500 -26.92 -9.47 13.61
CA ILE A 500 -26.22 -8.39 12.93
C ILE A 500 -25.10 -8.93 12.03
N ASP A 501 -25.19 -10.20 11.60
CA ASP A 501 -24.18 -10.84 10.74
C ASP A 501 -22.73 -10.75 11.28
N TRP A 502 -22.56 -10.91 12.60
CA TRP A 502 -21.26 -10.74 13.28
C TRP A 502 -20.78 -12.02 14.01
N ASP A 503 -21.42 -13.16 13.75
CA ASP A 503 -21.07 -14.45 14.38
C ASP A 503 -19.68 -14.94 13.95
N ASP A 504 -19.37 -14.90 12.65
CA ASP A 504 -18.06 -15.30 12.12
C ASP A 504 -16.92 -14.43 12.67
N HIS A 505 -17.14 -13.12 12.80
CA HIS A 505 -16.19 -12.19 13.39
C HIS A 505 -15.90 -12.53 14.85
N TRP A 506 -16.93 -12.87 15.62
CA TRP A 506 -16.76 -13.30 17.01
C TRP A 506 -16.03 -14.63 17.12
N LEU A 507 -16.36 -15.62 16.28
CA LEU A 507 -15.64 -16.90 16.22
C LEU A 507 -14.15 -16.69 15.86
N HIS A 508 -13.84 -15.73 15.01
CA HIS A 508 -12.47 -15.32 14.74
C HIS A 508 -11.78 -14.75 15.99
N ILE A 509 -12.48 -13.94 16.78
CA ILE A 509 -11.96 -13.42 18.06
C ILE A 509 -11.70 -14.55 19.06
N LEU A 510 -12.63 -15.52 19.17
CA LEU A 510 -12.45 -16.68 20.03
C LEU A 510 -11.18 -17.46 19.64
N SER A 511 -11.04 -17.78 18.35
CA SER A 511 -9.91 -18.57 17.86
C SER A 511 -8.56 -17.85 17.94
N THR A 512 -8.55 -16.53 17.72
CA THR A 512 -7.32 -15.73 17.64
C THR A 512 -6.89 -15.19 19.00
N TYR A 513 -7.83 -14.67 19.80
CA TYR A 513 -7.50 -13.95 21.05
C TYR A 513 -7.90 -14.70 22.33
N VAL A 514 -8.96 -15.51 22.30
CA VAL A 514 -9.36 -16.27 23.50
C VAL A 514 -8.56 -17.55 23.63
N ARG A 515 -8.32 -18.27 22.53
CA ARG A 515 -7.59 -19.55 22.55
C ARG A 515 -6.21 -19.48 23.22
N PRO A 516 -5.35 -18.46 22.98
CA PRO A 516 -4.07 -18.37 23.69
C PRO A 516 -4.22 -18.27 25.21
N ILE A 517 -5.29 -17.60 25.68
CA ILE A 517 -5.60 -17.45 27.10
C ILE A 517 -6.21 -18.73 27.67
N GLN A 518 -7.14 -19.37 26.95
CA GLN A 518 -7.82 -20.60 27.41
C GLN A 518 -6.81 -21.72 27.70
N MET A 519 -5.78 -21.88 26.85
CA MET A 519 -4.79 -22.95 26.98
C MET A 519 -3.90 -22.77 28.21
N ARG A 520 -3.84 -21.54 28.74
CA ARG A 520 -3.12 -21.20 29.97
C ARG A 520 -4.02 -21.32 31.19
N ALA A 521 -5.24 -20.80 31.10
CA ALA A 521 -6.23 -20.85 32.16
C ALA A 521 -6.66 -22.29 32.50
N PHE A 522 -6.79 -23.15 31.48
CA PHE A 522 -7.19 -24.54 31.62
C PHE A 522 -6.10 -25.46 31.06
N GLU A 523 -5.10 -25.78 31.90
CA GLU A 523 -4.00 -26.66 31.52
C GLU A 523 -4.52 -28.02 31.00
N GLY A 524 -4.02 -28.44 29.83
CA GLY A 524 -4.46 -29.66 29.15
C GLY A 524 -5.68 -29.49 28.24
N TYR A 525 -6.36 -28.33 28.25
CA TYR A 525 -7.47 -28.04 27.35
C TYR A 525 -7.00 -27.33 26.07
N THR A 526 -6.95 -28.06 24.96
CA THR A 526 -6.36 -27.58 23.69
C THR A 526 -7.37 -27.39 22.55
N ASP A 527 -8.64 -27.70 22.79
CA ASP A 527 -9.70 -27.68 21.79
C ASP A 527 -9.85 -26.29 21.16
N MET A 528 -10.14 -26.24 19.86
CA MET A 528 -10.46 -24.96 19.22
C MET A 528 -11.75 -24.39 19.84
N PRO A 529 -11.77 -23.12 20.26
CA PRO A 529 -12.99 -22.54 20.81
C PRO A 529 -14.00 -22.33 19.68
N THR A 530 -15.18 -22.89 19.88
CA THR A 530 -16.36 -22.75 19.03
C THR A 530 -17.53 -22.33 19.90
N ALA A 531 -18.49 -21.59 19.36
CA ALA A 531 -19.65 -21.16 20.14
C ALA A 531 -20.84 -20.95 19.21
N GLN A 532 -22.00 -21.50 19.59
CA GLN A 532 -23.28 -21.29 18.88
C GLN A 532 -24.12 -20.18 19.52
N MET A 533 -23.86 -19.86 20.79
CA MET A 533 -24.58 -18.85 21.55
C MET A 533 -23.61 -17.71 21.89
N ASN A 534 -23.65 -16.68 21.07
CA ASN A 534 -22.87 -15.45 21.19
C ASN A 534 -23.84 -14.28 21.20
N PHE A 535 -24.04 -13.66 22.36
CA PHE A 535 -25.10 -12.69 22.54
C PHE A 535 -24.72 -11.61 23.56
N VAL A 536 -25.28 -10.43 23.37
CA VAL A 536 -25.16 -9.33 24.32
C VAL A 536 -26.43 -9.23 25.12
N VAL A 537 -26.30 -9.31 26.44
CA VAL A 537 -27.40 -9.17 27.39
C VAL A 537 -27.47 -7.73 27.90
N ARG A 538 -28.69 -7.23 28.05
CA ARG A 538 -28.97 -5.91 28.63
C ARG A 538 -29.82 -6.04 29.88
N TYR A 539 -29.29 -5.62 31.01
CA TYR A 539 -30.04 -5.56 32.27
C TYR A 539 -30.49 -4.12 32.58
N LYS A 540 -31.80 -3.95 32.82
CA LYS A 540 -32.41 -2.69 33.25
C LYS A 540 -33.35 -2.91 34.44
N PRO A 541 -33.46 -1.95 35.38
CA PRO A 541 -34.36 -2.06 36.55
C PRO A 541 -35.82 -2.34 36.19
N ASN A 542 -36.29 -1.79 35.07
CA ASN A 542 -37.69 -1.81 34.63
C ASN A 542 -37.96 -2.84 33.51
N GLU A 543 -36.97 -3.67 33.18
CA GLU A 543 -37.05 -4.72 32.15
C GLU A 543 -36.68 -6.04 32.83
N GLN A 544 -35.50 -6.58 32.53
CA GLN A 544 -34.91 -7.68 33.28
C GLN A 544 -33.72 -7.15 34.11
N PRO A 545 -33.81 -7.10 35.45
CA PRO A 545 -32.74 -6.51 36.26
C PRO A 545 -31.72 -7.54 36.77
N SER A 546 -32.03 -8.84 36.71
CA SER A 546 -31.23 -9.93 37.30
C SER A 546 -31.45 -11.24 36.55
N LEU A 547 -30.57 -12.21 36.78
CA LEU A 547 -30.69 -13.56 36.23
C LEU A 547 -30.61 -14.59 37.36
N ARG A 548 -31.58 -15.52 37.41
CA ARG A 548 -31.66 -16.55 38.46
C ARG A 548 -30.45 -17.50 38.44
N PRO A 549 -30.16 -18.24 39.53
CA PRO A 549 -29.12 -19.27 39.54
C PRO A 549 -29.28 -20.30 38.41
N HIS A 550 -28.22 -20.55 37.64
CA HIS A 550 -28.20 -21.51 36.52
C HIS A 550 -26.78 -22.02 36.21
N HIS A 551 -26.73 -23.02 35.34
CA HIS A 551 -25.53 -23.47 34.64
C HIS A 551 -25.63 -23.08 33.18
N ASP A 552 -24.48 -22.87 32.55
CA ASP A 552 -24.40 -22.58 31.13
C ASP A 552 -24.26 -23.88 30.34
N ALA A 553 -24.82 -23.90 29.14
CA ALA A 553 -24.64 -25.00 28.21
C ALA A 553 -23.29 -24.87 27.49
N SER A 554 -22.19 -24.86 28.25
CA SER A 554 -20.82 -24.67 27.75
C SER A 554 -19.82 -25.52 28.53
N THR A 555 -18.67 -25.81 27.92
CA THR A 555 -17.50 -26.27 28.67
C THR A 555 -17.00 -25.15 29.57
N TYR A 556 -16.81 -23.96 29.00
CA TYR A 556 -16.55 -22.72 29.72
C TYR A 556 -17.30 -21.55 29.10
N THR A 557 -17.58 -20.53 29.91
CA THR A 557 -18.29 -19.32 29.50
C THR A 557 -17.36 -18.13 29.54
N LEU A 558 -17.48 -17.26 28.53
CA LEU A 558 -16.95 -15.91 28.58
C LEU A 558 -18.05 -14.94 28.97
N ASN A 559 -17.76 -14.06 29.92
CA ASN A 559 -18.62 -12.96 30.33
C ASN A 559 -17.85 -11.65 30.35
N ILE A 560 -18.14 -10.78 29.38
CA ILE A 560 -17.36 -9.57 29.11
C ILE A 560 -18.21 -8.36 29.47
N ALA A 561 -17.68 -7.48 30.32
CA ALA A 561 -18.36 -6.24 30.64
C ALA A 561 -18.18 -5.21 29.52
N LEU A 562 -19.28 -4.65 29.01
CA LEU A 562 -19.25 -3.69 27.90
C LEU A 562 -19.36 -2.23 28.36
N ASN A 563 -19.84 -1.96 29.58
CA ASN A 563 -19.97 -0.58 30.07
C ASN A 563 -19.63 -0.42 31.56
N ARG A 564 -19.49 0.83 32.01
CA ARG A 564 -18.80 1.20 33.25
C ARG A 564 -19.72 1.07 34.47
N PRO A 565 -19.34 0.26 35.47
CA PRO A 565 -20.06 0.22 36.74
C PRO A 565 -19.90 1.56 37.50
N GLY A 566 -20.97 2.01 38.14
CA GLY A 566 -21.02 3.26 38.91
C GLY A 566 -21.26 4.52 38.08
N PHE A 567 -21.09 4.44 36.75
CA PHE A 567 -21.39 5.53 35.81
C PHE A 567 -22.60 5.18 34.95
N ASP A 568 -22.51 4.09 34.18
CA ASP A 568 -23.55 3.70 33.23
C ASP A 568 -24.65 2.83 33.91
N TYR A 569 -24.32 2.16 35.02
CA TYR A 569 -25.25 1.42 35.86
C TYR A 569 -24.82 1.29 37.33
N GLN A 570 -25.76 0.97 38.23
CA GLN A 570 -25.50 0.63 39.64
C GLN A 570 -25.98 -0.79 39.97
N GLY A 571 -25.32 -1.45 40.94
CA GLY A 571 -25.55 -2.86 41.24
C GLY A 571 -24.94 -3.78 40.18
N GLY A 572 -25.53 -4.94 39.96
CA GLY A 572 -25.04 -5.92 38.98
C GLY A 572 -23.83 -6.71 39.45
N GLY A 573 -23.31 -7.55 38.55
CA GLY A 573 -22.23 -8.50 38.79
C GLY A 573 -22.66 -9.95 38.55
N ALA A 574 -21.78 -10.88 38.91
CA ALA A 574 -22.03 -12.31 38.88
C ALA A 574 -21.70 -12.89 40.25
N ARG A 575 -22.54 -13.79 40.78
CA ARG A 575 -22.27 -14.51 42.02
C ARG A 575 -22.22 -16.00 41.75
N PHE A 576 -21.12 -16.63 42.16
CA PHE A 576 -20.90 -18.07 42.07
C PHE A 576 -21.28 -18.72 43.41
N LEU A 577 -22.41 -19.44 43.42
CA LEU A 577 -23.08 -19.86 44.66
C LEU A 577 -22.24 -20.85 45.46
N ARG A 578 -21.63 -21.85 44.79
CA ARG A 578 -20.79 -22.87 45.44
C ARG A 578 -19.63 -22.29 46.23
N TYR A 579 -19.11 -21.15 45.80
CA TYR A 579 -17.95 -20.48 46.42
C TYR A 579 -18.33 -19.30 47.30
N ASN A 580 -19.63 -18.97 47.39
CA ASN A 580 -20.15 -17.74 47.99
C ASN A 580 -19.33 -16.50 47.57
N CYS A 581 -18.94 -16.46 46.30
CA CYS A 581 -18.04 -15.46 45.75
C CYS A 581 -18.77 -14.60 44.72
N SER A 582 -18.54 -13.29 44.74
CA SER A 582 -19.18 -12.36 43.82
C SER A 582 -18.14 -11.50 43.12
N VAL A 583 -18.24 -11.47 41.80
CA VAL A 583 -17.50 -10.52 40.97
C VAL A 583 -18.42 -9.34 40.69
N VAL A 584 -18.13 -8.22 41.34
CA VAL A 584 -18.84 -6.94 41.18
C VAL A 584 -17.90 -5.92 40.56
N LYS A 585 -18.47 -4.86 39.99
CA LYS A 585 -17.70 -3.77 39.34
C LYS A 585 -16.75 -4.28 38.24
N SER A 586 -17.28 -5.12 37.34
CA SER A 586 -16.53 -5.61 36.18
C SER A 586 -15.99 -4.46 35.32
N ARG A 587 -14.73 -4.57 34.90
CA ARG A 587 -13.97 -3.58 34.14
C ARG A 587 -14.37 -3.67 32.67
N VAL A 588 -14.61 -2.52 32.02
CA VAL A 588 -15.00 -2.46 30.61
C VAL A 588 -13.96 -3.15 29.74
N GLY A 589 -14.40 -4.05 28.86
CA GLY A 589 -13.56 -4.80 27.94
C GLY A 589 -12.84 -6.00 28.56
N TRP A 590 -13.03 -6.26 29.86
CA TRP A 590 -12.45 -7.42 30.52
C TRP A 590 -13.41 -8.60 30.52
N ALA A 591 -12.86 -9.77 30.25
CA ALA A 591 -13.56 -11.05 30.18
C ALA A 591 -13.37 -11.85 31.47
N LEU A 592 -14.47 -12.32 32.05
CA LEU A 592 -14.46 -13.44 32.98
C LEU A 592 -14.53 -14.74 32.18
N MET A 593 -13.69 -15.70 32.52
CA MET A 593 -13.68 -17.04 31.95
C MET A 593 -13.83 -18.05 33.08
N HIS A 594 -14.89 -18.84 33.04
CA HIS A 594 -15.19 -19.84 34.08
C HIS A 594 -15.85 -21.09 33.47
N PRO A 595 -15.73 -22.28 34.08
CA PRO A 595 -16.47 -23.47 33.66
C PRO A 595 -17.99 -23.21 33.58
N GLY A 596 -18.67 -23.78 32.58
CA GLY A 596 -20.11 -23.57 32.39
C GLY A 596 -20.99 -24.55 33.15
N ARG A 597 -20.54 -25.81 33.24
CA ARG A 597 -21.28 -26.94 33.84
C ARG A 597 -20.67 -27.40 35.16
N LEU A 598 -21.46 -28.16 35.92
CA LEU A 598 -21.11 -28.88 37.16
C LEU A 598 -20.72 -28.00 38.37
N THR A 599 -19.70 -27.15 38.23
CA THR A 599 -19.03 -26.51 39.37
C THR A 599 -19.40 -25.03 39.57
N HIS A 600 -19.81 -24.32 38.52
CA HIS A 600 -20.01 -22.87 38.60
C HIS A 600 -21.48 -22.49 38.45
N LEU A 601 -22.34 -23.04 39.32
CA LEU A 601 -23.72 -22.58 39.45
C LEU A 601 -23.68 -21.10 39.88
N HIS A 602 -24.20 -20.21 39.03
CA HIS A 602 -24.04 -18.78 39.21
C HIS A 602 -25.32 -18.01 38.91
N GLU A 603 -25.42 -16.80 39.45
CA GLU A 603 -26.54 -15.88 39.26
C GLU A 603 -26.07 -14.49 38.82
N GLY A 604 -26.92 -13.80 38.05
CA GLY A 604 -26.73 -12.41 37.66
C GLY A 604 -27.30 -11.48 38.73
N LEU A 605 -26.43 -10.76 39.45
CA LEU A 605 -26.84 -9.85 40.52
C LEU A 605 -27.70 -8.70 39.96
N ARG A 606 -28.60 -8.18 40.80
CA ARG A 606 -29.59 -7.17 40.40
C ARG A 606 -28.95 -5.84 40.02
N THR A 607 -29.25 -5.36 38.82
CA THR A 607 -29.00 -3.98 38.36
C THR A 607 -30.09 -3.08 38.95
N THR A 608 -29.69 -2.04 39.68
CA THR A 608 -30.59 -1.18 40.46
C THR A 608 -30.86 0.16 39.80
N HIS A 609 -29.91 0.69 39.03
CA HIS A 609 -30.05 1.92 38.24
C HIS A 609 -29.27 1.80 36.92
N GLY A 610 -29.67 2.59 35.92
CA GLY A 610 -29.01 2.63 34.62
C GLY A 610 -29.22 1.37 33.79
N THR A 611 -28.28 1.07 32.89
CA THR A 611 -28.35 -0.11 32.01
C THR A 611 -27.00 -0.81 31.99
N ARG A 612 -26.97 -2.12 32.26
CA ARG A 612 -25.75 -2.93 32.23
C ARG A 612 -25.73 -3.79 30.97
N TYR A 613 -24.63 -3.71 30.21
CA TYR A 613 -24.41 -4.57 29.04
C TYR A 613 -23.27 -5.55 29.30
N ILE A 614 -23.48 -6.82 28.94
CA ILE A 614 -22.43 -7.84 28.95
C ILE A 614 -22.50 -8.68 27.67
N LEU A 615 -21.35 -9.03 27.10
CA LEU A 615 -21.25 -10.00 26.02
C LEU A 615 -20.99 -11.38 26.62
N ILE A 616 -21.82 -12.34 26.25
CA ILE A 616 -21.75 -13.72 26.72
C ILE A 616 -21.47 -14.63 25.52
N SER A 617 -20.56 -15.58 25.74
CA SER A 617 -20.28 -16.64 24.77
C SER A 617 -20.16 -17.98 25.49
N PHE A 618 -21.00 -18.92 25.09
CA PHE A 618 -20.97 -20.30 25.57
C PHE A 618 -20.03 -21.11 24.69
N VAL A 619 -18.80 -21.32 25.18
CA VAL A 619 -17.73 -21.92 24.39
C VAL A 619 -17.70 -23.44 24.59
N ASN A 620 -17.61 -24.15 23.46
CA ASN A 620 -17.57 -25.60 23.34
C ASN A 620 -18.74 -26.27 24.11
N PRO A 621 -19.99 -26.07 23.65
CA PRO A 621 -21.23 -26.53 24.30
C PRO A 621 -21.43 -28.05 24.42
#